data_AF-A0ABD3VSA1-F1
#
_entry.id   AF-A0ABD3VSA1-F1
#
_cell.length_a   1.000
_cell.length_b   1.000
_cell.length_c   1.000
_cell.angle_alpha   90.00
_cell.angle_beta   90.00
_cell.angle_gamma   90.00
#
_symmetry.space_group_name_H-M   'P 1'
#
loop_
_entity.id
_entity.type
_entity.pdbx_description
1 polymer ?
#
loop_
_entity_poly.entity_id
_entity_poly.type
_entity_poly.pdbx_seq_one_letter_code
_entity_poly.pdbx_strand_id
1 'polypeptide(L)'
;MKFFIVVFLGVCSAANYVEKIKQNFDDDVNKKISEQIRLELQASYIYLAYSQYFSRADVALPAFAKYFEDASKEEREHATYLMDYLNKRGGFLTLYDTEFDSVCQTIRAHKDMQTLSFGSNACICYFMSQKKMLADDDICPDRKNWKNGLWAMQDALILERFVTSAIYDLHTLAGKLKDAHFEHVLEHHFLDEQIQSVHKISEHIRKLERVGDGLGEYLYSL
;
A
#
# COMPACT_ATOMS: atom_id res chain seq x y z
N MET A 1 -29.36 -66.89 -7.78
CA MET A 1 -28.63 -66.10 -6.76
C MET A 1 -28.54 -64.66 -7.27
N LYS A 2 -29.29 -63.71 -6.69
CA LYS A 2 -29.20 -62.29 -7.04
C LYS A 2 -28.32 -61.60 -6.00
N PHE A 3 -27.15 -61.10 -6.42
CA PHE A 3 -26.29 -60.27 -5.58
C PHE A 3 -26.87 -58.87 -5.53
N PHE A 4 -27.32 -58.44 -4.35
CA PHE A 4 -27.59 -57.03 -4.07
C PHE A 4 -26.26 -56.35 -3.72
N ILE A 5 -25.77 -55.52 -4.64
CA ILE A 5 -24.68 -54.59 -4.34
C ILE A 5 -25.31 -53.42 -3.58
N VAL A 6 -25.11 -53.38 -2.27
CA VAL A 6 -25.44 -52.22 -1.45
C VAL A 6 -24.30 -51.21 -1.60
N VAL A 7 -24.51 -50.20 -2.45
CA VAL A 7 -23.59 -49.06 -2.55
C VAL A 7 -23.85 -48.15 -1.35
N PHE A 8 -23.01 -48.22 -0.33
CA PHE A 8 -22.97 -47.19 0.70
C PHE A 8 -22.39 -45.91 0.08
N LEU A 9 -23.26 -44.99 -0.34
CA LEU A 9 -22.89 -43.61 -0.59
C LEU A 9 -22.63 -42.95 0.78
N GLY A 10 -21.48 -43.24 1.36
CA GLY A 10 -20.93 -42.45 2.45
C GLY A 10 -20.62 -41.07 1.90
N VAL A 11 -21.53 -40.12 2.09
CA VAL A 11 -21.25 -38.71 1.87
C VAL A 11 -20.23 -38.32 2.94
N CYS A 12 -18.96 -38.35 2.58
CA CYS A 12 -17.90 -37.79 3.41
C CYS A 12 -18.12 -36.28 3.40
N SER A 13 -18.93 -35.76 4.34
CA SER A 13 -18.98 -34.33 4.59
C SER A 13 -17.59 -33.93 5.04
N ALA A 14 -16.83 -33.30 4.14
CA ALA A 14 -15.63 -32.59 4.53
C ALA A 14 -16.10 -31.53 5.53
N ALA A 15 -15.85 -31.76 6.82
CA ALA A 15 -16.18 -30.79 7.85
C ALA A 15 -15.55 -29.45 7.45
N ASN A 16 -16.32 -28.36 7.49
CA ASN A 16 -15.82 -27.04 7.18
C ASN A 16 -14.83 -26.61 8.28
N TYR A 17 -13.53 -26.90 8.10
CA TYR A 17 -12.50 -26.63 9.11
C TYR A 17 -12.34 -25.13 9.37
N VAL A 18 -12.75 -24.25 8.45
CA VAL A 18 -12.73 -22.79 8.62
C VAL A 18 -13.66 -22.36 9.77
N GLU A 19 -14.86 -22.94 9.86
CA GLU A 19 -15.80 -22.67 10.96
C GLU A 19 -15.25 -23.08 12.33
N LYS A 20 -14.31 -24.03 12.36
CA LYS A 20 -13.67 -24.47 13.62
C LYS A 20 -12.58 -23.51 14.10
N ILE A 21 -12.05 -22.66 13.22
CA ILE A 21 -10.98 -21.69 13.51
C ILE A 21 -11.56 -20.32 13.87
N LYS A 22 -12.66 -19.93 13.20
CA LYS A 22 -13.26 -18.60 13.35
C LYS A 22 -13.76 -18.37 14.78
N GLN A 23 -13.08 -17.49 15.50
CA GLN A 23 -13.43 -17.08 16.85
C GLN A 23 -13.38 -15.55 16.97
N ASN A 24 -14.50 -14.95 17.38
CA ASN A 24 -14.64 -13.50 17.57
C ASN A 24 -14.13 -12.69 16.37
N PHE A 25 -14.44 -13.13 15.15
CA PHE A 25 -13.96 -12.52 13.92
C PHE A 25 -15.17 -12.10 13.07
N ASP A 26 -15.37 -10.80 12.94
CA ASP A 26 -16.53 -10.22 12.29
C ASP A 26 -16.34 -10.10 10.77
N ASP A 27 -17.44 -10.18 10.01
CA ASP A 27 -17.38 -10.08 8.55
C ASP A 27 -17.02 -8.66 8.08
N ASP A 28 -17.35 -7.62 8.84
CA ASP A 28 -16.92 -6.25 8.57
C ASP A 28 -15.39 -6.10 8.74
N VAL A 29 -14.81 -6.78 9.74
CA VAL A 29 -13.36 -6.85 9.94
C VAL A 29 -12.70 -7.58 8.77
N ASN A 30 -13.25 -8.73 8.35
CA ASN A 30 -12.76 -9.46 7.18
C ASN A 30 -12.73 -8.57 5.93
N LYS A 31 -13.83 -7.88 5.66
CA LYS A 31 -13.96 -6.97 4.52
C LYS A 31 -12.91 -5.86 4.59
N LYS A 32 -12.78 -5.23 5.75
CA LYS A 32 -11.83 -4.13 5.95
C LYS A 32 -10.36 -4.56 5.89
N ILE A 33 -10.03 -5.76 6.34
CA ILE A 33 -8.70 -6.37 6.10
C ILE A 33 -8.46 -6.57 4.61
N SER A 34 -9.45 -7.08 3.86
CA SER A 34 -9.32 -7.25 2.40
C SER A 34 -9.13 -5.89 1.69
N GLU A 35 -9.82 -4.84 2.15
CA GLU A 35 -9.61 -3.48 1.68
C GLU A 35 -8.19 -2.96 2.02
N GLN A 36 -7.69 -3.20 3.23
CA GLN A 36 -6.34 -2.82 3.64
C GLN A 36 -5.27 -3.54 2.82
N ILE A 37 -5.40 -4.86 2.62
CA ILE A 37 -4.51 -5.65 1.75
C ILE A 37 -4.40 -5.03 0.36
N ARG A 38 -5.53 -4.60 -0.20
CA ARG A 38 -5.54 -3.89 -1.49
C ARG A 38 -4.74 -2.59 -1.40
N LEU A 39 -4.89 -1.80 -0.34
CA LEU A 39 -4.12 -0.56 -0.15
C LEU A 39 -2.61 -0.81 -0.09
N GLU A 40 -2.16 -1.81 0.66
CA GLU A 40 -0.73 -2.16 0.75
C GLU A 40 -0.17 -2.63 -0.61
N LEU A 41 -0.92 -3.43 -1.36
CA LEU A 41 -0.52 -3.84 -2.72
C LEU A 41 -0.48 -2.64 -3.69
N GLN A 42 -1.40 -1.70 -3.55
CA GLN A 42 -1.40 -0.47 -4.34
C GLN A 42 -0.18 0.41 -4.00
N ALA A 43 0.15 0.53 -2.71
CA ALA A 43 1.34 1.25 -2.25
C ALA A 43 2.63 0.60 -2.77
N SER A 44 2.73 -0.73 -2.67
CA SER A 44 3.81 -1.51 -3.26
C SER A 44 4.00 -1.22 -4.75
N TYR A 45 2.90 -1.14 -5.51
CA TYR A 45 2.96 -0.94 -6.95
C TYR A 45 3.42 0.47 -7.35
N ILE A 46 3.00 1.51 -6.62
CA ILE A 46 3.45 2.88 -6.92
C ILE A 46 4.90 3.11 -6.50
N TYR A 47 5.37 2.51 -5.40
CA TYR A 47 6.79 2.51 -5.06
C TYR A 47 7.63 1.79 -6.10
N LEU A 48 7.15 0.67 -6.64
CA LEU A 48 7.81 0.03 -7.77
C LEU A 48 7.90 0.99 -8.98
N ALA A 49 6.83 1.75 -9.25
CA ALA A 49 6.82 2.71 -10.35
C ALA A 49 7.88 3.82 -10.15
N TYR A 50 8.02 4.38 -8.94
CA TYR A 50 9.10 5.33 -8.63
C TYR A 50 10.48 4.69 -8.76
N SER A 51 10.67 3.48 -8.23
CA SER A 51 11.94 2.76 -8.32
C SER A 51 12.39 2.61 -9.78
N GLN A 52 11.49 2.17 -10.66
CA GLN A 52 11.78 2.03 -12.09
C GLN A 52 12.02 3.37 -12.78
N TYR A 53 11.33 4.43 -12.32
CA TYR A 53 11.57 5.77 -12.83
C TYR A 53 13.00 6.26 -12.52
N PHE A 54 13.42 6.19 -11.26
CA PHE A 54 14.73 6.67 -10.81
C PHE A 54 15.89 5.81 -11.33
N SER A 55 15.62 4.56 -11.70
CA SER A 55 16.59 3.63 -12.31
C SER A 55 16.94 3.97 -13.76
N ARG A 56 16.18 4.84 -14.44
CA ARG A 56 16.45 5.18 -15.84
C ARG A 56 17.80 5.89 -16.00
N ALA A 57 18.50 5.61 -17.10
CA ALA A 57 19.78 6.22 -17.39
C ALA A 57 19.73 7.76 -17.54
N ASP A 58 18.58 8.32 -17.91
CA ASP A 58 18.38 9.77 -18.05
C ASP A 58 17.93 10.48 -16.75
N VAL A 59 17.59 9.71 -15.72
CA VAL A 59 17.29 10.19 -14.36
C VAL A 59 18.49 9.94 -13.44
N ALA A 60 18.95 8.68 -13.37
CA ALA A 60 20.19 8.23 -12.72
C ALA A 60 20.33 8.65 -11.24
N LEU A 61 19.30 8.40 -10.43
CA LEU A 61 19.29 8.67 -8.99
C LEU A 61 19.19 7.33 -8.22
N PRO A 62 20.30 6.57 -8.10
CA PRO A 62 20.27 5.17 -7.65
C PRO A 62 19.83 4.99 -6.19
N ALA A 63 20.16 5.92 -5.28
CA ALA A 63 19.69 5.81 -3.89
C ALA A 63 18.16 5.92 -3.78
N PHE A 64 17.53 6.80 -4.58
CA PHE A 64 16.07 6.86 -4.66
C PHE A 64 15.48 5.60 -5.28
N ALA A 65 16.08 5.11 -6.36
CA ALA A 65 15.65 3.85 -6.99
C ALA A 65 15.64 2.69 -5.99
N LYS A 66 16.72 2.56 -5.20
CA LYS A 66 16.86 1.56 -4.15
C LYS A 66 15.86 1.77 -3.02
N TYR A 67 15.73 2.99 -2.52
CA TYR A 67 14.78 3.32 -1.45
C TYR A 67 13.36 2.88 -1.82
N PHE A 68 12.89 3.26 -3.01
CA PHE A 68 11.56 2.90 -3.47
C PHE A 68 11.43 1.42 -3.84
N GLU A 69 12.52 0.75 -4.22
CA GLU A 69 12.51 -0.71 -4.40
C GLU A 69 12.31 -1.43 -3.06
N ASP A 70 13.02 -0.99 -2.02
CA ASP A 70 12.92 -1.57 -0.68
C ASP A 70 11.53 -1.29 -0.08
N ALA A 71 11.02 -0.05 -0.19
CA ALA A 71 9.66 0.30 0.23
C ALA A 71 8.59 -0.51 -0.51
N SER A 72 8.75 -0.73 -1.82
CA SER A 72 7.83 -1.58 -2.59
C SER A 72 7.78 -3.03 -2.08
N LYS A 73 8.92 -3.58 -1.65
CA LYS A 73 8.99 -4.93 -1.08
C LYS A 73 8.33 -4.97 0.30
N GLU A 74 8.61 -3.98 1.14
CA GLU A 74 8.05 -3.82 2.49
C GLU A 74 6.51 -3.78 2.45
N GLU A 75 5.91 -2.95 1.60
CA GLU A 75 4.45 -2.89 1.48
C GLU A 75 3.83 -4.21 0.96
N ARG A 76 4.56 -4.96 0.15
CA ARG A 76 4.11 -6.29 -0.27
C ARG A 76 4.18 -7.30 0.87
N GLU A 77 5.14 -7.15 1.78
CA GLU A 77 5.25 -7.96 2.99
C GLU A 77 4.11 -7.62 3.96
N HIS A 78 3.75 -6.34 4.13
CA HIS A 78 2.55 -5.92 4.88
C HIS A 78 1.27 -6.56 4.34
N ALA A 79 1.06 -6.51 3.01
CA ALA A 79 -0.07 -7.16 2.37
C ALA A 79 -0.10 -8.68 2.65
N THR A 80 1.04 -9.34 2.51
CA THR A 80 1.18 -10.79 2.71
C THR A 80 0.91 -11.15 4.17
N TYR A 81 1.40 -10.35 5.12
CA TYR A 81 1.13 -10.55 6.54
C TYR A 81 -0.37 -10.51 6.84
N LEU A 82 -1.10 -9.53 6.30
CA LEU A 82 -2.55 -9.43 6.48
C LEU A 82 -3.31 -10.59 5.82
N MET A 83 -2.87 -11.07 4.66
CA MET A 83 -3.44 -12.27 4.02
C MET A 83 -3.29 -13.51 4.93
N ASP A 84 -2.09 -13.72 5.47
CA ASP A 84 -1.80 -14.81 6.39
C ASP A 84 -2.60 -14.68 7.69
N TYR A 85 -2.70 -13.46 8.21
CA TYR A 85 -3.51 -13.16 9.39
C TYR A 85 -5.00 -13.46 9.16
N LEU A 86 -5.54 -13.07 8.00
CA LEU A 86 -6.92 -13.34 7.62
C LEU A 86 -7.21 -14.86 7.60
N ASN A 87 -6.29 -15.63 7.01
CA ASN A 87 -6.37 -17.10 7.00
C ASN A 87 -6.32 -17.69 8.42
N LYS A 88 -5.44 -17.18 9.29
CA LYS A 88 -5.34 -17.60 10.71
C LYS A 88 -6.61 -17.35 11.50
N ARG A 89 -7.37 -16.30 11.16
CA ARG A 89 -8.65 -15.96 11.81
C ARG A 89 -9.86 -16.68 11.23
N GLY A 90 -9.68 -17.54 10.22
CA GLY A 90 -10.77 -18.21 9.52
C GLY A 90 -11.58 -17.28 8.61
N GLY A 91 -10.95 -16.20 8.15
CA GLY A 91 -11.52 -15.28 7.16
C GLY A 91 -11.35 -15.79 5.72
N PHE A 92 -11.88 -15.01 4.79
CA PHE A 92 -11.74 -15.25 3.34
C PHE A 92 -11.23 -13.97 2.66
N LEU A 93 -10.23 -14.13 1.81
CA LEU A 93 -9.67 -13.02 1.05
C LEU A 93 -10.50 -12.73 -0.20
N THR A 94 -10.89 -11.47 -0.38
CA THR A 94 -11.36 -10.98 -1.69
C THR A 94 -10.28 -10.11 -2.31
N LEU A 95 -9.67 -10.59 -3.40
CA LEU A 95 -8.76 -9.79 -4.22
C LEU A 95 -9.53 -9.06 -5.30
N TYR A 96 -9.09 -7.85 -5.61
CA TYR A 96 -9.64 -7.00 -6.67
C TYR A 96 -8.55 -6.69 -7.69
N ASP A 97 -8.97 -6.46 -8.93
CA ASP A 97 -8.08 -5.99 -9.97
C ASP A 97 -7.43 -4.66 -9.55
N THR A 98 -6.11 -4.64 -9.61
CA THR A 98 -5.32 -3.46 -9.26
C THR A 98 -4.95 -2.73 -10.54
N GLU A 99 -5.81 -1.81 -10.97
CA GLU A 99 -5.49 -0.92 -12.09
C GLU A 99 -4.57 0.21 -11.59
N PHE A 100 -3.49 0.50 -12.31
CA PHE A 100 -2.56 1.57 -11.95
C PHE A 100 -3.27 2.93 -11.81
N ASP A 101 -4.28 3.18 -12.64
CA ASP A 101 -5.09 4.41 -12.55
C ASP A 101 -5.88 4.51 -11.24
N SER A 102 -6.34 3.40 -10.68
CA SER A 102 -7.05 3.39 -9.39
C SER A 102 -6.14 3.78 -8.24
N VAL A 103 -4.88 3.35 -8.28
CA VAL A 103 -3.83 3.75 -7.30
C VAL A 103 -3.60 5.25 -7.36
N CYS A 104 -3.53 5.77 -8.57
CA CYS A 104 -3.28 7.17 -8.85
C CYS A 104 -4.43 8.10 -8.45
N GLN A 105 -5.67 7.62 -8.52
CA GLN A 105 -6.83 8.35 -7.99
C GLN A 105 -6.77 8.48 -6.47
N THR A 106 -6.28 7.48 -5.75
CA THR A 106 -6.14 7.52 -4.29
C THR A 106 -5.24 8.69 -3.85
N ILE A 107 -4.07 8.85 -4.45
CA ILE A 107 -3.16 9.97 -4.11
C ILE A 107 -3.79 11.32 -4.47
N ARG A 108 -4.42 11.43 -5.65
CA ARG A 108 -5.06 12.68 -6.10
C ARG A 108 -6.26 13.07 -5.25
N ALA A 109 -7.05 12.11 -4.79
CA ALA A 109 -8.20 12.37 -3.93
C ALA A 109 -7.79 12.89 -2.54
N HIS A 110 -6.56 12.61 -2.11
CA HIS A 110 -6.02 13.01 -0.80
C HIS A 110 -4.91 14.08 -0.91
N LYS A 111 -4.76 14.71 -2.08
CA LYS A 111 -3.75 15.76 -2.34
C LYS A 111 -3.85 16.96 -1.39
N ASP A 112 -5.04 17.19 -0.84
CA ASP A 112 -5.38 18.30 0.06
C ASP A 112 -5.51 17.84 1.52
N MET A 113 -4.76 16.81 1.94
CA MET A 113 -4.72 16.44 3.37
C MET A 113 -4.28 17.67 4.17
N GLN A 114 -5.25 18.36 4.78
CA GLN A 114 -5.24 19.79 5.17
C GLN A 114 -4.08 20.25 6.07
N THR A 115 -3.25 19.31 6.52
CA THR A 115 -2.11 19.51 7.40
C THR A 115 -0.76 19.59 6.68
N LEU A 116 -0.69 19.24 5.40
CA LEU A 116 0.54 19.33 4.62
C LEU A 116 0.58 20.69 3.91
N SER A 117 1.68 21.42 4.06
CA SER A 117 1.90 22.73 3.43
C SER A 117 2.28 22.64 1.94
N PHE A 118 2.14 21.45 1.35
CA PHE A 118 2.46 21.15 -0.04
C PHE A 118 1.40 20.21 -0.61
N GLY A 119 1.08 20.38 -1.90
CA GLY A 119 0.18 19.50 -2.64
C GLY A 119 0.96 18.57 -3.57
N SER A 120 0.38 17.42 -3.86
CA SER A 120 0.93 16.45 -4.84
C SER A 120 0.09 16.43 -6.12
N ASN A 121 0.78 16.40 -7.25
CA ASN A 121 0.16 16.14 -8.55
C ASN A 121 0.27 14.67 -8.96
N ALA A 122 0.91 13.83 -8.14
CA ALA A 122 1.18 12.41 -8.39
C ALA A 122 1.75 12.19 -9.81
N CYS A 123 2.80 12.92 -10.19
CA CYS A 123 3.25 12.95 -11.60
C CYS A 123 3.67 11.58 -12.14
N ILE A 124 4.13 10.68 -11.25
CA ILE A 124 4.45 9.29 -11.59
C ILE A 124 3.27 8.57 -12.26
N CYS A 125 2.05 8.91 -11.89
CA CYS A 125 0.83 8.34 -12.42
C CYS A 125 0.63 8.64 -13.90
N TYR A 126 0.99 9.84 -14.34
CA TYR A 126 0.95 10.19 -15.75
C TYR A 126 2.12 9.55 -16.50
N PHE A 127 3.32 9.52 -15.90
CA PHE A 127 4.51 9.00 -16.57
C PHE A 127 4.50 7.49 -16.79
N MET A 128 3.79 6.77 -15.93
CA MET A 128 3.78 5.31 -15.91
C MET A 128 2.44 4.72 -16.41
N SER A 129 1.42 5.55 -16.65
CA SER A 129 0.19 5.14 -17.35
C SER A 129 0.31 5.34 -18.86
N GLN A 130 -0.52 4.63 -19.63
CA GLN A 130 -0.64 4.86 -21.08
C GLN A 130 -1.55 6.06 -21.41
N LYS A 131 -2.06 6.78 -20.40
CA LYS A 131 -3.00 7.88 -20.58
C LYS A 131 -2.27 9.16 -20.96
N LYS A 132 -2.85 9.89 -21.91
CA LYS A 132 -2.39 11.23 -22.30
C LYS A 132 -2.68 12.18 -21.14
N MET A 133 -1.74 13.06 -20.78
CA MET A 133 -2.00 14.17 -19.84
C MET A 133 -3.27 14.90 -20.27
N LEU A 134 -4.22 15.08 -19.35
CA LEU A 134 -5.37 15.93 -19.62
C LEU A 134 -4.88 17.38 -19.57
N ALA A 135 -5.45 18.26 -20.39
CA ALA A 135 -5.04 19.66 -20.49
C ALA A 135 -5.28 20.48 -19.20
N ASP A 136 -5.96 19.90 -18.20
CA ASP A 136 -6.22 20.47 -16.87
C ASP A 136 -5.18 20.00 -15.82
N ASP A 137 -4.27 19.08 -16.19
CA ASP A 137 -3.19 18.53 -15.35
C ASP A 137 -1.88 19.36 -15.47
N ASP A 138 -2.00 20.68 -15.50
CA ASP A 138 -0.98 21.65 -15.97
C ASP A 138 0.29 21.77 -15.09
N ILE A 139 0.54 20.83 -14.16
CA ILE A 139 1.57 20.95 -13.10
C ILE A 139 2.60 19.79 -13.13
N CYS A 140 2.49 18.84 -14.06
CA CYS A 140 3.55 17.83 -14.24
C CYS A 140 4.48 18.21 -15.39
N PRO A 141 5.81 18.37 -15.17
CA PRO A 141 6.75 18.64 -16.25
C PRO A 141 6.85 17.44 -17.20
N ASP A 142 7.46 17.65 -18.38
CA ASP A 142 7.74 16.53 -19.30
C ASP A 142 8.49 15.41 -18.56
N ARG A 143 8.12 14.16 -18.88
CA ARG A 143 8.73 12.93 -18.34
C ARG A 143 10.25 12.89 -18.53
N LYS A 144 10.79 13.61 -19.52
CA LYS A 144 12.25 13.73 -19.74
C LYS A 144 12.92 14.72 -18.78
N ASN A 145 12.17 15.67 -18.23
CA ASN A 145 12.66 16.76 -17.40
C ASN A 145 12.29 16.60 -15.92
N TRP A 146 11.42 15.66 -15.55
CA TRP A 146 11.10 15.41 -14.15
C TRP A 146 12.28 14.73 -13.44
N LYS A 147 13.03 15.47 -12.63
CA LYS A 147 14.13 14.96 -11.81
C LYS A 147 13.98 15.53 -10.41
N ASN A 148 12.93 15.10 -9.72
CA ASN A 148 12.59 15.68 -8.43
C ASN A 148 12.21 14.60 -7.43
N GLY A 149 13.22 14.06 -6.78
CA GLY A 149 13.14 13.18 -5.62
C GLY A 149 12.47 13.84 -4.42
N LEU A 150 12.48 15.18 -4.30
CA LEU A 150 11.67 15.87 -3.28
C LEU A 150 10.18 15.63 -3.52
N TRP A 151 9.68 15.79 -4.74
CA TRP A 151 8.28 15.51 -5.07
C TRP A 151 7.93 14.04 -4.88
N ALA A 152 8.83 13.12 -5.26
CA ALA A 152 8.62 11.70 -5.01
C ALA A 152 8.50 11.37 -3.52
N MET A 153 9.32 12.00 -2.67
CA MET A 153 9.24 11.81 -1.22
C MET A 153 8.00 12.48 -0.61
N GLN A 154 7.55 13.61 -1.16
CA GLN A 154 6.29 14.24 -0.78
C GLN A 154 5.08 13.36 -1.13
N ASP A 155 5.09 12.75 -2.31
CA ASP A 155 4.07 11.79 -2.74
C ASP A 155 4.05 10.55 -1.82
N ALA A 156 5.24 10.03 -1.47
CA ALA A 156 5.40 8.95 -0.50
C ALA A 156 4.80 9.32 0.87
N LEU A 157 5.06 10.54 1.37
CA LEU A 157 4.50 10.98 2.66
C LEU A 157 2.96 11.00 2.64
N ILE A 158 2.37 11.49 1.55
CA ILE A 158 0.91 11.53 1.39
C ILE A 158 0.34 10.11 1.39
N LEU A 159 0.98 9.20 0.66
CA LEU A 159 0.58 7.80 0.58
C LEU A 159 0.67 7.13 1.95
N GLU A 160 1.80 7.22 2.66
CA GLU A 160 1.96 6.60 3.98
C GLU A 160 0.94 7.13 4.98
N ARG A 161 0.69 8.44 4.98
CA ARG A 161 -0.32 9.03 5.87
C ARG A 161 -1.73 8.55 5.55
N PHE A 162 -2.04 8.34 4.27
CA PHE A 162 -3.31 7.77 3.86
C PHE A 162 -3.46 6.31 4.29
N VAL A 163 -2.46 5.46 4.03
CA VAL A 163 -2.43 4.05 4.47
C VAL A 163 -2.55 3.97 5.98
N THR A 164 -1.78 4.79 6.70
CA THR A 164 -1.84 4.90 8.16
C THR A 164 -3.25 5.28 8.65
N SER A 165 -3.91 6.24 8.00
CA SER A 165 -5.29 6.62 8.34
C SER A 165 -6.26 5.46 8.18
N ALA A 166 -6.11 4.65 7.13
CA ALA A 166 -6.94 3.46 6.92
C ALA A 166 -6.69 2.39 8.00
N ILE A 167 -5.46 2.26 8.49
CA ILE A 167 -5.11 1.38 9.62
C ILE A 167 -5.77 1.87 10.92
N TYR A 168 -5.81 3.18 11.17
CA TYR A 168 -6.54 3.74 12.34
C TYR A 168 -8.05 3.48 12.26
N ASP A 169 -8.65 3.57 11.08
CA ASP A 169 -10.07 3.23 10.88
C ASP A 169 -10.32 1.74 11.16
N LEU A 170 -9.40 0.88 10.73
CA LEU A 170 -9.43 -0.57 10.96
C LEU A 170 -9.28 -0.91 12.46
N HIS A 171 -8.38 -0.23 13.16
CA HIS A 171 -8.20 -0.33 14.61
C HIS A 171 -9.46 0.12 15.37
N THR A 172 -10.02 1.27 14.98
CA THR A 172 -11.28 1.78 15.55
C THR A 172 -12.44 0.79 15.38
N LEU A 173 -12.53 0.12 14.23
CA LEU A 173 -13.52 -0.93 14.00
C LEU A 173 -13.28 -2.15 14.89
N ALA A 174 -12.04 -2.60 15.01
CA ALA A 174 -11.65 -3.73 15.86
C ALA A 174 -12.05 -3.47 17.33
N GLY A 175 -11.77 -2.27 17.85
CA GLY A 175 -12.16 -1.88 19.22
C GLY A 175 -13.68 -1.81 19.42
N LYS A 176 -14.43 -1.29 18.45
CA LYS A 176 -15.91 -1.29 18.50
C LYS A 176 -16.49 -2.70 18.59
N LEU A 177 -15.88 -3.65 17.88
CA LEU A 177 -16.26 -5.06 17.84
C LEU A 177 -15.62 -5.89 18.95
N LYS A 178 -14.79 -5.26 19.80
CA LYS A 178 -14.06 -5.90 20.90
C LYS A 178 -13.17 -7.06 20.42
N ASP A 179 -12.54 -6.91 19.26
CA ASP A 179 -11.53 -7.84 18.76
C ASP A 179 -10.14 -7.44 19.25
N ALA A 180 -9.89 -7.68 20.54
CA ALA A 180 -8.66 -7.26 21.22
C ALA A 180 -7.39 -7.88 20.62
N HIS A 181 -7.49 -9.09 20.05
CA HIS A 181 -6.34 -9.70 19.36
C HIS A 181 -6.00 -8.91 18.10
N PHE A 182 -7.01 -8.49 17.35
CA PHE A 182 -6.76 -7.72 16.13
C PHE A 182 -6.27 -6.31 16.43
N GLU A 183 -6.80 -5.63 17.45
CA GLU A 183 -6.24 -4.35 17.92
C GLU A 183 -4.74 -4.48 18.23
N HIS A 184 -4.36 -5.51 18.99
CA HIS A 184 -2.95 -5.76 19.30
C HIS A 184 -2.07 -6.00 18.07
N VAL A 185 -2.57 -6.76 17.08
CA VAL A 185 -1.84 -6.99 15.83
C VAL A 185 -1.62 -5.70 15.06
N LEU A 186 -2.64 -4.83 14.98
CA LEU A 186 -2.53 -3.54 14.29
C LEU A 186 -1.56 -2.59 15.01
N GLU A 187 -1.61 -2.54 16.34
CA GLU A 187 -0.70 -1.73 17.15
C GLU A 187 0.76 -2.16 16.95
N HIS A 188 1.04 -3.46 17.10
CA HIS A 188 2.40 -3.96 17.15
C HIS A 188 3.08 -4.09 15.78
N HIS A 189 2.34 -4.52 14.76
CA HIS A 189 2.92 -4.84 13.44
C HIS A 189 2.70 -3.74 12.39
N PHE A 190 1.86 -2.75 12.65
CA PHE A 190 1.52 -1.75 11.64
C PHE A 190 1.69 -0.33 12.16
N LEU A 191 1.00 0.04 13.25
CA LEU A 191 1.00 1.43 13.71
C LEU A 191 2.37 1.92 14.17
N ASP A 192 3.14 1.10 14.90
CA ASP A 192 4.49 1.45 15.32
C ASP A 192 5.44 1.67 14.13
N GLU A 193 5.35 0.81 13.12
CA GLU A 193 6.17 0.88 11.90
C GLU A 193 5.76 2.07 11.03
N GLN A 194 4.45 2.29 10.87
CA GLN A 194 3.91 3.37 10.07
C GLN A 194 4.31 4.76 10.59
N ILE A 195 4.25 4.97 11.90
CA ILE A 195 4.70 6.24 12.51
C ILE A 195 6.21 6.45 12.28
N GLN A 196 7.02 5.39 12.34
CA GLN A 196 8.46 5.47 12.04
C GLN A 196 8.72 5.78 10.56
N SER A 197 7.98 5.16 9.64
CA SER A 197 8.06 5.41 8.19
C SER A 197 7.73 6.86 7.86
N VAL A 198 6.59 7.38 8.35
CA VAL A 198 6.17 8.77 8.17
C VAL A 198 7.20 9.76 8.70
N HIS A 199 7.81 9.48 9.86
CA HIS A 199 8.87 10.31 10.42
C HIS A 199 10.11 10.30 9.51
N LYS A 200 10.57 9.11 9.08
CA LYS A 200 11.75 8.93 8.23
C LYS A 200 11.59 9.63 6.87
N ILE A 201 10.43 9.53 6.23
CA ILE A 201 10.13 10.25 4.98
C ILE A 201 10.18 11.76 5.20
N SER A 202 9.64 12.25 6.32
CA SER A 202 9.69 13.67 6.67
C SER A 202 11.13 14.18 6.82
N GLU A 203 12.05 13.37 7.36
CA GLU A 203 13.47 13.71 7.39
C GLU A 203 14.09 13.77 5.99
N HIS A 204 13.75 12.82 5.11
CA HIS A 204 14.20 12.81 3.72
C HIS A 204 13.75 14.08 2.98
N ILE A 205 12.47 14.45 3.10
CA ILE A 205 11.92 15.71 2.57
C ILE A 205 12.73 16.90 3.11
N ARG A 206 12.95 16.98 4.42
CA ARG A 206 13.65 18.12 5.01
C ARG A 206 15.11 18.23 4.58
N LYS A 207 15.79 17.10 4.34
CA LYS A 207 17.15 17.06 3.79
C LYS A 207 17.14 17.55 2.35
N LEU A 208 16.18 17.10 1.54
CA LEU A 208 16.03 17.48 0.14
C LEU A 208 15.74 18.98 -0.04
N GLU A 209 14.85 19.55 0.78
CA GLU A 209 14.60 21.00 0.80
C GLU A 209 15.86 21.82 1.11
N ARG A 210 16.77 21.29 1.95
CA ARG A 210 18.01 21.99 2.34
C ARG A 210 19.08 21.91 1.27
N VAL A 211 19.24 20.76 0.62
CA VAL A 211 20.27 20.58 -0.42
C VAL A 211 19.85 21.23 -1.74
N GLY A 212 18.55 21.33 -2.00
CA GLY A 212 18.01 21.89 -3.23
C GLY A 212 18.22 20.99 -4.45
N ASP A 213 17.72 21.46 -5.59
CA ASP A 213 17.73 20.70 -6.84
C ASP A 213 19.14 20.61 -7.48
N GLY A 214 19.28 19.74 -8.48
CA GLY A 214 20.51 19.62 -9.28
C GLY A 214 21.64 18.95 -8.52
N LEU A 215 22.71 19.69 -8.21
CA LEU A 215 23.88 19.13 -7.52
C LEU A 215 23.53 18.65 -6.11
N GLY A 216 22.63 19.34 -5.40
CA GLY A 216 22.22 18.97 -4.04
C GLY A 216 21.54 17.60 -3.99
N GLU A 217 20.51 17.43 -4.82
CA GLU A 217 19.83 16.15 -5.01
C GLU A 217 20.77 15.05 -5.49
N TYR A 218 21.65 15.34 -6.45
CA TYR A 218 22.63 14.37 -6.93
C TYR A 218 23.51 13.86 -5.78
N LEU A 219 24.10 14.77 -4.98
CA LEU A 219 24.94 14.41 -3.82
C LEU A 219 24.17 13.65 -2.75
N TYR A 220 22.89 13.96 -2.56
CA TYR A 220 22.03 13.22 -1.66
C TYR A 220 21.76 11.79 -2.15
N SER A 221 21.80 11.58 -3.47
CA SER A 221 21.52 10.29 -4.12
C SER A 221 22.73 9.38 -4.36
N LEU A 222 23.93 9.82 -3.95
CA LEU A 222 25.18 9.05 -3.98
C LEU A 222 25.24 8.02 -2.84
#